data_AF-A0A7J9D808-F1
#
_entry.id   AF-A0A7J9D808-F1
#
_cell.length_a   1.000
_cell.length_b   1.000
_cell.length_c   1.000
_cell.angle_alpha   90.00
_cell.angle_beta   90.00
_cell.angle_gamma   90.00
#
_symmetry.space_group_name_H-M   'P 1'
#
loop_
_entity.id
_entity.type
_entity.pdbx_description
1 polymer ?
#
loop_
_entity_poly.entity_id
_entity_poly.type
_entity_poly.pdbx_seq_one_letter_code
_entity_poly.pdbx_strand_id
1 'polypeptide(L)' 'MDLDIYNYQFKLIGILLGYQFGPNDVELIQYYLLKMVKGKPLPYNTISKYGIYRDQGKES' A
#
# COMPACT_ATOMS: atom_id res chain seq x y z
N MET A 1 -1.54 -15.54 -7.93
CA MET A 1 -0.12 -15.70 -8.33
C MET A 1 0.58 -14.35 -8.23
N ASP A 2 0.30 -13.61 -7.15
CA ASP A 2 0.71 -12.21 -6.98
C ASP A 2 1.71 -12.04 -5.82
N LEU A 3 1.60 -12.89 -4.79
CA LEU A 3 2.46 -12.85 -3.61
C LEU A 3 3.94 -13.04 -3.97
N ASP A 4 4.24 -13.85 -4.99
CA ASP A 4 5.61 -14.12 -5.43
C ASP A 4 6.24 -12.91 -6.12
N ILE A 5 5.46 -12.16 -6.91
CA ILE A 5 5.91 -10.94 -7.59
C ILE A 5 6.19 -9.85 -6.56
N TYR A 6 5.29 -9.66 -5.59
CA TYR A 6 5.50 -8.68 -4.52
C TYR A 6 6.73 -9.02 -3.70
N ASN A 7 6.89 -10.26 -3.25
CA ASN A 7 8.09 -10.67 -2.51
C ASN A 7 9.38 -10.48 -3.32
N TYR A 8 9.35 -10.72 -4.64
CA TYR A 8 10.50 -10.46 -5.52
C TYR A 8 10.87 -8.98 -5.60
N GLN A 9 9.88 -8.09 -5.72
CA GLN A 9 10.12 -6.65 -5.75
C GLN A 9 10.68 -6.15 -4.41
N PHE A 10 10.14 -6.61 -3.27
CA PHE A 10 10.66 -6.29 -1.93
C PHE A 10 12.12 -6.77 -1.76
N LYS A 11 12.45 -7.95 -2.28
CA LYS A 11 13.81 -8.52 -2.24
C LYS A 11 14.81 -7.74 -3.09
N LEU A 12 14.38 -7.16 -4.22
CA LEU A 12 15.22 -6.32 -5.09
C LEU A 12 15.53 -4.93 -4.49
N ILE A 13 14.67 -4.41 -3.62
CA ILE A 13 14.83 -3.08 -2.99
C ILE A 13 15.73 -3.15 -1.74
N GLY A 14 16.17 -4.35 -1.33
CA GLY A 14 17.07 -4.53 -0.17
C GLY A 14 16.37 -4.30 1.18
N ILE A 15 15.06 -4.54 1.25
CA ILE A 15 14.30 -4.36 2.49
C ILE A 15 14.70 -5.45 3.49
N LEU A 16 15.14 -5.02 4.67
CA LEU A 16 15.64 -5.90 5.72
C LEU A 16 14.54 -6.79 6.28
N LEU A 17 14.92 -8.01 6.67
CA LEU A 17 14.07 -8.91 7.45
C LEU A 17 13.61 -8.19 8.73
N GLY A 18 12.29 -8.11 8.91
CA GLY A 18 11.67 -7.41 10.04
C GLY A 18 11.24 -5.97 9.76
N TYR A 19 11.50 -5.42 8.58
CA TYR A 19 10.89 -4.14 8.17
C TYR A 19 9.38 -4.31 8.04
N GLN A 20 8.63 -3.43 8.71
CA GLN A 20 7.18 -3.41 8.67
C GLN A 20 6.68 -2.04 8.22
N PHE A 21 5.52 -2.04 7.57
CA PHE A 21 4.82 -0.80 7.23
C PHE A 21 4.16 -0.23 8.48
N GLY A 22 4.85 0.70 9.16
CA GLY A 22 4.37 1.40 10.35
C GLY A 22 4.48 2.92 10.22
N PRO A 23 3.79 3.55 9.26
CA PRO A 23 3.83 5.01 9.09
C PRO A 23 3.08 5.71 10.23
N ASN A 24 3.51 6.94 10.56
CA ASN A 24 2.75 7.84 11.41
C ASN A 24 1.66 8.60 10.62
N ASP A 25 0.77 9.30 11.33
CA ASP A 25 -0.35 10.04 10.73
C ASP A 25 0.10 11.08 9.69
N VAL A 26 1.18 11.80 9.99
CA VAL A 26 1.73 12.84 9.11
C VAL A 26 2.26 12.20 7.83
N GLU A 27 2.97 11.07 7.94
CA GLU A 27 3.50 10.32 6.81
C GLU A 27 2.38 9.76 5.93
N LEU A 28 1.32 9.23 6.53
CA LEU A 28 0.14 8.75 5.81
C LEU A 28 -0.50 9.85 4.98
N ILE A 29 -0.70 11.04 5.55
CA ILE A 29 -1.32 12.16 4.85
C ILE A 29 -0.40 12.68 3.75
N GLN A 30 0.84 13.00 4.08
CA GLN A 30 1.75 13.71 3.17
C GLN A 30 2.25 12.82 2.04
N TYR A 31 2.64 11.59 2.35
CA TYR A 31 3.31 10.71 1.40
C TYR A 31 2.38 9.74 0.68
N TYR A 32 1.18 9.48 1.21
CA TYR A 32 0.23 8.57 0.59
C TYR A 32 -1.04 9.30 0.12
N LEU A 33 -1.85 9.82 1.02
CA LEU A 33 -3.16 10.39 0.66
C LEU A 33 -3.03 11.60 -0.28
N LEU A 34 -2.19 12.56 0.06
CA LEU A 34 -2.01 13.77 -0.74
C LEU A 34 -1.41 13.47 -2.11
N LYS A 35 -0.49 12.50 -2.19
CA LYS A 35 0.09 12.06 -3.46
C LYS A 35 -0.95 11.37 -4.34
N MET A 36 -1.79 10.52 -3.76
CA MET A 36 -2.88 9.84 -4.45
C MET A 36 -3.86 10.85 -5.07
N VAL A 37 -4.29 11.84 -4.29
CA VAL A 37 -5.21 12.91 -4.78
C VAL A 37 -4.57 13.74 -5.89
N LYS A 38 -3.26 13.99 -5.80
CA LYS A 38 -2.51 14.75 -6.82
C LYS A 38 -2.08 13.91 -8.03
N GLY A 39 -2.45 12.63 -8.09
CA GLY A 39 -2.03 11.72 -9.18
C GLY A 39 -0.52 11.46 -9.23
N LYS A 40 0.20 11.69 -8.13
CA LYS A 40 1.64 11.43 -8.05
C LYS A 40 1.89 9.93 -7.82
N PRO A 41 3.02 9.40 -8.30
CA PRO A 41 3.39 8.01 -8.04
C PRO A 41 3.50 7.78 -6.52
N LEU A 42 2.80 6.74 -6.05
CA LEU A 42 2.88 6.29 -4.66
C LEU A 42 4.18 5.53 -4.44
N PRO A 43 4.69 5.48 -3.19
CA PRO A 43 5.74 4.53 -2.84
C PRO A 43 5.27 3.12 -3.18
N TYR A 44 6.20 2.21 -3.47
CA TYR A 44 5.94 0.83 -3.91
C TYR A 44 4.99 0.01 -3.01
N ASN A 45 4.68 0.51 -1.81
CA ASN A 45 3.83 -0.15 -0.84
C ASN A 45 2.34 0.11 -1.12
N THR A 46 1.70 -0.88 -1.75
CA THR A 46 0.53 -1.62 -1.23
C THR A 46 -0.74 -0.86 -0.79
N ILE A 47 -1.05 0.31 -1.34
CA ILE A 47 -2.40 0.89 -1.15
C ILE A 47 -3.29 0.53 -2.35
N SER A 48 -4.14 -0.49 -2.16
CA SER A 48 -5.14 -0.88 -3.15
C SER A 48 -6.38 0.02 -3.06
N LYS A 49 -6.97 0.36 -4.21
CA LYS A 49 -8.26 1.03 -4.26
C LYS A 49 -9.36 0.00 -3.98
N TYR A 50 -10.07 0.17 -2.87
CA TYR A 50 -11.14 -0.74 -2.49
C TYR A 50 -12.44 0.01 -2.17
N GLY A 51 -13.57 -0.57 -2.60
CA GLY A 51 -14.90 -0.02 -2.36
C GLY A 51 -15.41 -0.36 -0.97
N ILE A 52 -14.74 0.15 0.07
CA ILE A 52 -14.97 -0.23 1.48
C ILE A 52 -16.44 -0.11 1.90
N TYR A 53 -17.19 0.83 1.33
CA TYR A 53 -18.62 1.05 1.62
C TYR A 53 -19.58 0.33 0.67
N ARG A 54 -19.09 -0.20 -0.45
CA ARG A 54 -19.91 -0.91 -1.45
C ARG A 54 -19.99 -2.41 -1.17
N ASP A 55 -18.94 -2.97 -0.56
CA ASP A 55 -18.84 -4.41 -0.31
C ASP A 55 -19.32 -4.85 1.10
N GLN A 56 -19.79 -3.92 1.94
CA GLN A 56 -20.34 -4.24 3.28
C GLN A 56 -21.67 -5.04 3.25
N GLY A 57 -22.16 -5.40 2.05
CA GLY A 57 -23.40 -6.14 1.86
C GLY A 57 -23.22 -7.46 1.09
N LYS A 58 -22.00 -7.98 0.98
CA LYS A 58 -21.72 -9.28 0.33
C LYS A 58 -21.11 -10.28 1.31
N GLU A 59 -21.80 -10.47 2.43
CA GLU A 59 -21.74 -11.73 3.17
C GLU A 59 -22.96 -12.55 2.70
N SER A 60 -22.74 -13.46 1.75
CA SER A 60 -23.68 -14.51 1.33
C SER A 60 -22.91 -15.78 1.01
#